data_AF-A0A2R6MCU5-F1
#
_entry.id   AF-A0A2R6MCU5-F1
#
_cell.length_a   1.000
_cell.length_b   1.000
_cell.length_c   1.000
_cell.angle_alpha   90.00
_cell.angle_beta   90.00
_cell.angle_gamma   90.00
#
_symmetry.space_group_name_H-M   'P 1'
#
loop_
_entity.id
_entity.type
_entity.pdbx_description
1 polymer ?
#
loop_
_entity_poly.entity_id
_entity_poly.type
_entity_poly.pdbx_seq_one_letter_code
_entity_poly.pdbx_strand_id
1 'polypeptide(L)'
;MQEIVDADSEGGEKYTFEDVSVVMGTYNEEAAVGGVLAAIDDATDGAAEVVCVDGSTDRTPEIAREHGARVIEQDPQGYGVAVEAALAAA
;
A
#
# COMPACT_ATOMS: atom_id res chain seq x y z
N MET A 1 -15.21 -3.53 -40.13
CA MET A 1 -14.88 -3.10 -38.76
C MET A 1 -14.22 -4.30 -38.14
N GLN A 2 -12.90 -4.29 -38.03
CA GLN A 2 -12.16 -5.42 -37.45
C GLN A 2 -12.34 -5.36 -35.93
N GLU A 3 -12.75 -6.49 -35.34
CA GLU A 3 -12.70 -6.69 -33.89
C GLU A 3 -11.25 -6.60 -33.44
N ILE A 4 -11.00 -5.74 -32.45
CA ILE A 4 -9.74 -5.69 -31.73
C ILE A 4 -9.82 -6.85 -30.74
N VAL A 5 -9.04 -7.90 -30.98
CA VAL A 5 -8.86 -8.99 -30.02
C VAL A 5 -7.87 -8.52 -28.97
N ASP A 6 -8.32 -8.41 -27.72
CA ASP A 6 -7.44 -8.22 -26.58
C ASP A 6 -6.48 -9.41 -26.49
N ALA A 7 -5.19 -9.09 -26.55
CA ALA A 7 -4.10 -10.06 -26.53
C ALA A 7 -3.81 -10.51 -25.09
N ASP A 8 -4.81 -11.07 -24.41
CA ASP A 8 -4.57 -11.77 -23.15
C ASP A 8 -4.00 -13.16 -23.47
N SER A 9 -2.69 -13.27 -23.32
CA SER A 9 -1.89 -14.48 -23.43
C SER A 9 -2.49 -15.64 -22.62
N GLU A 10 -2.90 -16.70 -23.30
CA GLU A 10 -3.33 -17.96 -22.68
C GLU A 10 -2.17 -18.62 -21.91
N GLY A 11 -2.29 -18.76 -20.59
CA GLY A 11 -1.46 -19.70 -19.80
C GLY A 11 -0.91 -19.24 -18.44
N GLY A 12 -1.16 -18.01 -17.99
CA GLY A 12 -0.80 -17.56 -16.64
C GLY A 12 -2.02 -17.49 -15.72
N GLU A 13 -1.85 -17.84 -14.44
CA GLU A 13 -2.85 -17.48 -13.42
C GLU A 13 -3.10 -15.97 -13.49
N LYS A 14 -4.38 -15.57 -13.52
CA LYS A 14 -4.73 -14.15 -13.53
C LYS A 14 -4.47 -13.60 -12.13
N TYR A 15 -3.64 -12.58 -12.04
CA TYR A 15 -3.45 -11.84 -10.79
C TYR A 15 -4.77 -11.19 -10.35
N THR A 16 -4.98 -11.16 -9.05
CA THR A 16 -6.07 -10.50 -8.35
C THR A 16 -5.53 -9.41 -7.43
N PHE A 17 -6.40 -8.72 -6.68
CA PHE A 17 -5.93 -7.79 -5.65
C PHE A 17 -5.26 -8.47 -4.45
N GLU A 18 -5.50 -9.77 -4.24
CA GLU A 18 -4.78 -10.56 -3.22
C GLU A 18 -3.29 -10.71 -3.57
N ASP A 19 -2.92 -10.48 -4.84
CA ASP A 19 -1.54 -10.50 -5.33
C ASP A 19 -0.89 -9.10 -5.36
N VAL A 20 -1.54 -8.08 -4.78
CA VAL A 20 -1.09 -6.70 -4.77
C VAL A 20 -0.75 -6.23 -3.35
N SER A 21 0.46 -5.69 -3.18
CA SER A 21 0.84 -4.94 -1.99
C SER A 21 0.95 -3.45 -2.30
N VAL A 22 0.26 -2.63 -1.51
CA VAL A 22 0.39 -1.17 -1.52
C VAL A 22 1.38 -0.76 -0.43
N VAL A 23 2.51 -0.20 -0.86
CA VAL A 23 3.60 0.20 0.04
C VAL A 23 3.76 1.71 0.08
N MET A 24 3.95 2.28 1.26
CA MET A 24 4.24 3.71 1.41
C MET A 24 5.11 4.02 2.63
N GLY A 25 5.92 5.07 2.52
CA GLY A 25 6.57 5.68 3.68
C GLY A 25 5.67 6.77 4.27
N THR A 26 5.57 6.85 5.59
CA THR A 26 4.75 7.84 6.30
C THR A 26 5.57 8.69 7.27
N TYR A 27 5.26 9.98 7.36
CA TYR A 27 5.95 10.93 8.24
C TYR A 27 5.06 12.13 8.60
N ASN A 28 4.42 12.06 9.76
CA ASN A 28 3.49 13.06 10.33
C ASN A 28 2.31 13.40 9.40
N GLU A 29 1.53 12.38 9.05
CA GLU A 29 0.41 12.42 8.10
C GLU A 29 -0.95 12.12 8.78
N GLU A 30 -1.09 12.40 10.08
CA GLU A 30 -2.30 12.02 10.86
C GLU A 30 -3.62 12.50 10.24
N ALA A 31 -3.60 13.63 9.53
CA ALA A 31 -4.78 14.21 8.88
C ALA A 31 -5.14 13.55 7.54
N ALA A 32 -4.21 12.82 6.92
CA ALA A 32 -4.35 12.28 5.57
C ALA A 32 -4.36 10.75 5.53
N VAL A 33 -3.55 10.09 6.36
CA VAL A 33 -3.27 8.65 6.29
C VAL A 33 -4.54 7.80 6.34
N GLY A 34 -5.50 8.13 7.22
CA GLY A 34 -6.76 7.38 7.33
C GLY A 34 -7.62 7.48 6.08
N GLY A 35 -7.65 8.65 5.42
CA GLY A 35 -8.38 8.84 4.17
C GLY A 35 -7.77 8.08 3.00
N VAL A 36 -6.44 8.03 2.92
CA VAL A 36 -5.71 7.26 1.89
C VAL A 36 -5.97 5.76 2.07
N LEU A 37 -5.88 5.25 3.30
CA LEU A 37 -6.10 3.83 3.59
C LEU A 37 -7.54 3.40 3.33
N ALA A 38 -8.53 4.22 3.69
CA ALA A 38 -9.93 3.96 3.35
C ALA A 38 -10.15 3.91 1.83
N ALA A 39 -9.50 4.79 1.06
CA ALA A 39 -9.61 4.77 -0.39
C ALA A 39 -8.96 3.52 -1.02
N ILE A 40 -7.87 3.01 -0.42
CA ILE A 40 -7.24 1.76 -0.86
C ILE A 40 -8.15 0.56 -0.57
N ASP A 41 -8.73 0.51 0.63
CA ASP A 41 -9.70 -0.53 1.03
C ASP A 41 -10.90 -0.56 0.06
N ASP A 42 -11.53 0.59 -0.18
CA ASP A 42 -12.64 0.75 -1.12
C ASP A 42 -12.26 0.34 -2.56
N ALA A 43 -11.04 0.61 -3.00
CA ALA A 43 -10.58 0.32 -4.36
C ALA A 43 -10.22 -1.16 -4.57
N THR A 44 -9.92 -1.87 -3.49
CA THR A 44 -9.41 -3.25 -3.53
C THR A 44 -10.35 -4.26 -2.89
N ASP A 45 -11.54 -3.81 -2.45
CA ASP A 45 -12.47 -4.59 -1.63
C ASP A 45 -11.77 -5.21 -0.40
N GLY A 46 -10.80 -4.50 0.17
CA GLY A 46 -9.96 -4.93 1.28
C GLY A 46 -9.02 -6.11 0.98
N ALA A 47 -8.85 -6.49 -0.29
CA ALA A 47 -8.06 -7.66 -0.66
C ALA A 47 -6.55 -7.39 -0.75
N ALA A 48 -6.13 -6.14 -1.00
CA ALA A 48 -4.72 -5.79 -1.12
C ALA A 48 -4.05 -5.66 0.26
N GLU A 49 -2.82 -6.14 0.39
CA GLU A 49 -1.99 -5.86 1.57
C GLU A 49 -1.59 -4.38 1.56
N VAL A 50 -1.58 -3.74 2.73
CA VAL A 50 -1.03 -2.39 2.88
C VAL A 50 0.11 -2.39 3.89
N VAL A 51 1.28 -1.91 3.47
CA VAL A 51 2.48 -1.80 4.31
C VAL A 51 2.92 -0.33 4.40
N CYS A 52 2.97 0.17 5.63
CA CYS A 52 3.45 1.52 5.94
C CYS A 52 4.79 1.42 6.67
N VAL A 53 5.81 2.11 6.16
CA VAL A 53 7.06 2.33 6.88
C VAL A 53 7.05 3.72 7.49
N ASP A 54 6.90 3.80 8.80
CA ASP A 54 6.59 5.03 9.53
C ASP A 54 7.80 5.54 10.32
N GLY A 55 8.06 6.85 10.22
CA GLY A 55 9.01 7.56 11.09
C GLY A 55 8.38 8.74 11.81
N SER A 56 7.07 8.67 12.05
CA SER A 56 6.29 9.78 12.57
C SER A 56 6.49 9.96 14.08
N THR A 57 6.14 11.16 14.55
CA THR A 57 6.10 11.50 15.98
C THR A 57 4.69 11.86 16.47
N ASP A 58 3.74 11.87 15.54
CA ASP A 58 2.31 12.10 15.79
C ASP A 58 1.55 10.76 15.79
N ARG A 59 0.22 10.81 15.58
CA ARG A 59 -0.65 9.62 15.62
C ARG A 59 -0.74 8.83 14.31
N THR A 60 0.11 9.15 13.33
CA THR A 60 0.11 8.48 12.02
C THR A 60 0.18 6.95 12.11
N PRO A 61 1.10 6.32 12.87
CA PRO A 61 1.22 4.87 12.92
C PRO A 61 0.04 4.20 13.64
N GLU A 62 -0.58 4.86 14.61
CA GLU A 62 -1.79 4.37 15.27
C GLU A 62 -2.97 4.36 14.29
N ILE A 63 -3.20 5.47 13.59
CA ILE A 63 -4.27 5.57 12.59
C ILE A 63 -4.06 4.52 11.49
N ALA A 64 -2.83 4.35 11.00
CA ALA A 64 -2.54 3.35 9.99
C ALA A 64 -2.89 1.92 10.44
N ARG A 65 -2.57 1.55 11.69
CA ARG A 65 -2.93 0.25 12.27
C ARG A 65 -4.43 0.08 12.46
N GLU A 66 -5.13 1.13 12.89
CA GLU A 66 -6.59 1.12 13.04
C GLU A 66 -7.30 0.83 11.71
N HIS A 67 -6.68 1.23 10.59
CA HIS A 67 -7.13 0.97 9.23
C HIS A 67 -6.61 -0.34 8.62
N GLY A 68 -5.99 -1.22 9.42
CA GLY A 68 -5.55 -2.55 8.97
C GLY A 68 -4.21 -2.58 8.25
N ALA A 69 -3.50 -1.47 8.13
CA ALA A 69 -2.16 -1.46 7.55
C ALA A 69 -1.14 -2.13 8.46
N ARG A 70 -0.20 -2.86 7.87
CA ARG A 70 1.01 -3.34 8.54
C ARG A 70 1.99 -2.18 8.68
N VAL A 71 2.27 -1.77 9.91
CA VAL A 71 3.17 -0.64 10.20
C VAL A 71 4.53 -1.13 10.69
N ILE A 72 5.58 -0.69 10.00
CA ILE A 72 6.98 -0.92 10.35
C ILE A 72 7.56 0.43 10.80
N GLU A 73 7.95 0.54 12.06
CA GLU A 73 8.57 1.76 12.58
C GLU A 73 10.05 1.82 12.24
N GLN A 74 10.52 3.00 11.81
CA GLN A 74 11.93 3.29 11.56
C GLN A 74 12.26 4.74 11.95
N ASP A 75 13.52 5.00 12.27
CA ASP A 75 13.97 6.39 12.42
C ASP A 75 13.84 7.16 11.08
N PRO A 76 13.62 8.48 11.08
CA PRO A 76 13.55 9.27 9.86
C PRO A 76 14.88 9.27 9.09
N GLN A 77 14.96 8.43 8.07
CA GLN A 77 16.15 8.27 7.21
C GLN A 77 15.93 8.79 5.77
N GLY A 78 14.75 9.34 5.49
CA GLY A 78 14.33 9.87 4.19
C GLY A 78 13.39 8.93 3.43
N TYR A 79 12.59 9.51 2.53
CA TYR A 79 11.50 8.81 1.82
C TYR A 79 11.99 7.58 1.03
N GLY A 80 13.12 7.70 0.33
CA GLY A 80 13.66 6.60 -0.47
C GLY A 80 13.98 5.35 0.35
N VAL A 81 14.57 5.54 1.55
CA VAL A 81 14.88 4.44 2.48
C VAL A 81 13.61 3.78 2.99
N ALA A 82 12.59 4.59 3.31
CA ALA A 82 11.29 4.09 3.75
C ALA A 82 10.62 3.21 2.67
N VAL A 83 10.62 3.67 1.42
CA VAL A 83 10.02 2.92 0.30
C VAL A 83 10.81 1.66 -0.02
N GLU A 84 12.15 1.72 0.01
CA GLU A 84 12.99 0.54 -0.16
C GLU A 84 12.69 -0.52 0.91
N ALA A 85 12.60 -0.11 2.17
CA ALA A 85 12.22 -1.00 3.28
C ALA A 85 10.81 -1.58 3.10
N ALA A 86 9.87 -0.78 2.60
CA ALA A 86 8.49 -1.22 2.38
C ALA A 86 8.42 -2.25 1.25
N LEU A 87 9.12 -2.01 0.13
CA LEU A 87 9.23 -2.94 -1.00
C LEU A 87 9.89 -4.27 -0.59
N ALA A 88 10.86 -4.24 0.32
CA ALA A 88 11.51 -5.45 0.82
C ALA A 88 10.65 -6.23 1.85
N ALA A 89 9.63 -5.59 2.41
CA ALA A 89 8.79 -6.15 3.46
C ALA A 89 7.44 -6.70 2.97
N ALA A 90 7.04 -6.31 1.75
CA ALA A 90 5.87 -6.81 1.02
C ALA A 90 6.15 -8.17 0.37
#